data_AF-A0A927T3R9-F1
#
_entry.id   AF-A0A927T3R9-F1
#
_cell.length_a   1.000
_cell.length_b   1.000
_cell.length_c   1.000
_cell.angle_alpha   90.00
_cell.angle_beta   90.00
_cell.angle_gamma   90.00
#
_symmetry.space_group_name_H-M   'P 1'
#
loop_
_entity.id
_entity.type
_entity.pdbx_description
1 polymer ?
#
loop_
_entity_poly.entity_id
_entity_poly.type
_entity_poly.pdbx_seq_one_letter_code
_entity_poly.pdbx_strand_id
1 'polypeptide(L)'
;MRLSDIFVSGRSEEFIRQIYPKADAGRMIRKHGKRKSWMFILVIAASVILSIPVFVSDRRQSQTPVRELGRNEAGYGSRSVTLDVTAEDGYSDRITVKVNERVYSGEELEEYSEGLDEVLWKAILGENESASYVTSKLNLTDRIEGFPFDITWKTDNPRILGASGIIDKAKLKEEDPDNEGIQVQLCATCKYKDYRVDKMAYVELHSIPKSVRDITEESIDLSIKESDNKSQYDHDQKLPEYAGKTPVRFYKPSENKGWAVLFIGIVSAFLLMAVSDRKIKDKAETRKKQIEADYPNILSQYALYHTAGMNPRAIWYNICGRYEENLDLAGKSRRYAYEEMITTKKMMEEGCGELNAYDEFAHRCQSIKYRSFVCLVKQSVIKGGRDLDNILEEELGKAQRDKNNTVRMQASEAETKLLLPMFMMLITVIAIVVIPAFIGLKG
;
A
#
# COMPACT_ATOMS: atom_id res chain seq x y z
N MET A 1 -30.74 24.43 8.77
CA MET A 1 -29.94 23.19 8.91
C MET A 1 -28.49 23.55 8.64
N ARG A 2 -27.52 23.29 9.53
CA ARG A 2 -26.11 23.63 9.26
C ARG A 2 -25.42 22.43 8.60
N LEU A 3 -24.46 22.66 7.70
CA LEU A 3 -23.66 21.60 7.09
C LEU A 3 -23.01 20.67 8.13
N SER A 4 -22.62 21.20 9.30
CA SER A 4 -22.09 20.43 10.43
C SER A 4 -23.00 19.30 10.91
N ASP A 5 -24.31 19.44 10.72
CA ASP A 5 -25.32 18.55 11.27
C ASP A 5 -25.57 17.36 10.33
N ILE A 6 -25.16 17.46 9.06
CA ILE A 6 -25.23 16.40 8.04
C ILE A 6 -24.05 15.43 8.18
N PHE A 7 -22.88 15.90 8.59
CA PHE A 7 -21.65 15.10 8.70
C PHE A 7 -21.53 14.29 10.00
N VAL A 8 -22.49 14.42 10.92
CA VAL A 8 -22.55 13.63 12.15
C VAL A 8 -23.57 12.50 11.96
N SER A 9 -23.09 11.26 11.99
CA SER A 9 -23.98 10.10 11.96
C SER A 9 -24.67 9.95 13.31
N GLY A 10 -25.94 9.53 13.35
CA GLY A 10 -26.64 9.23 14.62
C GLY A 10 -25.85 8.29 15.53
N ARG A 11 -25.15 7.29 14.95
CA ARG A 11 -24.25 6.40 15.71
C ARG A 11 -23.05 7.15 16.31
N SER A 12 -22.47 8.15 15.63
CA SER A 12 -21.39 8.94 16.22
C SER A 12 -21.88 9.96 17.25
N GLU A 13 -23.13 10.43 17.17
CA GLU A 13 -23.74 11.13 18.32
C GLU A 13 -23.86 10.23 19.54
N GLU A 14 -24.39 9.01 19.38
CA GLU A 14 -24.51 8.04 20.47
C GLU A 14 -23.13 7.82 21.11
N PHE A 15 -22.10 7.44 20.36
CA PHE A 15 -20.76 7.24 20.90
C PHE A 15 -20.18 8.49 21.59
N ILE A 16 -20.42 9.71 21.09
CA ILE A 16 -19.97 10.94 21.78
C ILE A 16 -20.75 11.14 23.10
N ARG A 17 -22.06 10.84 23.15
CA ARG A 17 -22.87 10.82 24.38
C ARG A 17 -22.47 9.67 25.33
N GLN A 18 -21.82 8.62 24.85
CA GLN A 18 -21.22 7.56 25.67
C GLN A 18 -19.85 7.94 26.24
N ILE A 19 -19.15 8.94 25.67
CA ILE A 19 -17.81 9.35 26.11
C ILE A 19 -17.86 10.57 27.05
N TYR A 20 -18.78 11.51 26.85
CA TYR A 20 -18.82 12.80 27.55
C TYR A 20 -20.09 12.99 28.41
N PRO A 21 -20.02 13.71 29.54
CA PRO A 21 -21.18 14.05 30.37
C PRO A 21 -22.28 14.76 29.57
N LYS A 22 -23.56 14.58 29.95
CA LYS A 22 -24.73 15.17 29.26
C LYS A 22 -24.56 16.67 28.96
N ALA A 23 -23.99 17.43 29.90
CA ALA A 23 -23.75 18.88 29.77
C ALA A 23 -22.75 19.26 28.66
N ASP A 24 -21.72 18.43 28.41
CA ASP A 24 -20.68 18.70 27.41
C ASP A 24 -20.85 17.91 26.11
N ALA A 25 -21.64 16.83 26.11
CA ALA A 25 -21.86 16.00 24.94
C ALA A 25 -22.35 16.81 23.73
N GLY A 26 -23.33 17.71 23.90
CA GLY A 26 -23.82 18.59 22.82
C GLY A 26 -22.75 19.56 22.29
N ARG A 27 -21.88 20.09 23.17
CA ARG A 27 -20.74 20.93 22.80
C ARG A 27 -19.73 20.13 21.96
N MET A 28 -19.47 18.89 22.35
CA MET A 28 -18.52 17.99 21.68
C MET A 28 -19.04 17.44 20.36
N ILE A 29 -20.33 17.11 20.25
CA ILE A 29 -21.00 16.77 18.97
C ILE A 29 -20.82 17.94 17.99
N ARG A 30 -21.17 19.16 18.39
CA ARG A 30 -21.03 20.36 17.52
C ARG A 30 -19.59 20.65 17.14
N LYS A 31 -18.62 20.41 18.04
CA LYS A 31 -17.18 20.56 17.77
C LYS A 31 -16.67 19.48 16.81
N HIS A 32 -17.18 18.24 16.92
CA HIS A 32 -16.82 17.15 16.02
C HIS A 32 -17.41 17.35 14.61
N GLY A 33 -18.70 17.67 14.49
CA GLY A 33 -19.35 17.98 13.21
C GLY A 33 -18.69 19.17 12.49
N LYS A 34 -18.33 20.24 13.22
CA LYS A 34 -17.54 21.35 12.66
C LYS A 34 -16.16 20.91 12.18
N ARG A 35 -15.42 20.09 12.94
CA ARG A 35 -14.11 19.57 12.52
C ARG A 35 -14.20 18.70 11.27
N LYS A 36 -15.18 17.78 11.20
CA LYS A 36 -15.47 16.97 10.01
C LYS A 36 -15.77 17.84 8.79
N SER A 37 -16.72 18.78 8.93
CA SER A 37 -17.11 19.69 7.85
C SER A 37 -15.93 20.54 7.36
N TRP A 38 -15.06 21.02 8.27
CA TRP A 38 -13.88 21.80 7.88
C TRP A 38 -12.81 20.95 7.18
N MET A 39 -12.53 19.73 7.65
CA MET A 39 -11.62 18.82 6.93
C MET A 39 -12.16 18.43 5.55
N PHE A 40 -13.46 18.19 5.42
CA PHE A 40 -14.11 17.90 4.13
C PHE A 40 -13.96 19.06 3.14
N ILE A 41 -14.21 20.30 3.60
CA ILE A 41 -14.03 21.51 2.79
C ILE A 41 -12.56 21.68 2.37
N LEU A 42 -11.60 21.44 3.27
CA LEU A 42 -10.17 21.53 2.95
C LEU A 42 -9.73 20.50 1.89
N VAL A 43 -10.15 19.24 1.99
CA VAL A 43 -9.78 18.21 1.01
C VAL A 43 -10.36 18.54 -0.37
N ILE A 44 -11.62 18.99 -0.42
CA ILE A 44 -12.22 19.44 -1.69
C ILE A 44 -11.48 20.66 -2.24
N ALA A 45 -11.23 21.69 -1.43
CA ALA A 45 -10.49 22.88 -1.86
C ALA A 45 -9.09 22.53 -2.41
N ALA A 46 -8.35 21.64 -1.73
CA ALA A 46 -7.05 21.15 -2.20
C ALA A 46 -7.17 20.40 -3.53
N SER A 47 -8.17 19.52 -3.70
CA SER A 47 -8.39 18.81 -4.97
C SER A 47 -8.76 19.75 -6.13
N VAL A 48 -9.54 20.80 -5.87
CA VAL A 48 -9.85 21.85 -6.86
C VAL A 48 -8.58 22.62 -7.22
N ILE A 49 -7.80 23.08 -6.23
CA ILE A 49 -6.52 23.78 -6.46
C ILE A 49 -5.54 22.93 -7.27
N LEU A 50 -5.44 21.62 -7.01
CA LEU A 50 -4.60 20.70 -7.79
C LEU A 50 -5.15 20.40 -9.19
N SER A 51 -6.47 20.46 -9.39
CA SER A 51 -7.08 20.28 -10.71
C SER A 51 -6.84 21.47 -11.66
N ILE A 52 -6.74 22.70 -11.14
CA ILE A 52 -6.54 23.92 -11.93
C ILE A 52 -5.29 23.88 -12.82
N PRO A 53 -4.05 23.61 -12.33
CA PRO A 53 -2.87 23.56 -13.18
C PRO A 53 -2.96 22.43 -14.22
N VAL A 54 -3.59 21.30 -13.90
CA VAL A 54 -3.86 20.23 -14.89
C VAL A 54 -4.78 20.75 -15.99
N PHE A 55 -5.90 21.38 -15.64
CA PHE A 55 -6.86 21.93 -16.59
C PHE A 55 -6.27 23.06 -17.46
N VAL A 56 -5.40 23.90 -16.87
CA VAL A 56 -4.64 24.94 -17.57
C VAL A 56 -3.58 24.33 -18.49
N SER A 57 -2.90 23.26 -18.08
CA SER A 57 -1.94 22.56 -18.93
C SER A 57 -2.61 21.88 -20.13
N ASP A 58 -3.74 21.20 -19.90
CA ASP A 58 -4.52 20.52 -20.94
C ASP A 58 -5.08 21.56 -21.94
N ARG A 59 -5.61 22.70 -21.47
CA ARG A 59 -6.03 23.81 -22.35
C ARG A 59 -4.88 24.52 -23.06
N ARG A 60 -3.69 24.65 -22.45
CA ARG A 60 -2.51 25.20 -23.13
C ARG A 60 -2.03 24.24 -24.21
N GLN A 61 -2.00 22.94 -23.92
CA GLN A 61 -1.60 21.89 -24.85
C GLN A 61 -2.58 21.74 -26.02
N SER A 62 -3.88 21.97 -25.80
CA SER A 62 -4.90 22.02 -26.86
C SER A 62 -4.93 23.37 -27.63
N GLN A 63 -4.18 24.39 -27.20
CA GLN A 63 -4.09 25.71 -27.87
C GLN A 63 -2.74 25.99 -28.51
N THR A 64 -1.69 25.26 -28.15
CA THR A 64 -0.40 25.30 -28.85
C THR A 64 -0.45 24.39 -30.07
N PRO A 65 -0.20 24.90 -31.29
CA PRO A 65 -0.21 24.08 -32.50
C PRO A 65 0.93 23.06 -32.43
N VAL A 66 0.59 21.78 -32.56
CA VAL A 66 1.57 20.69 -32.50
C VAL A 66 2.21 20.55 -33.87
N ARG A 67 3.43 21.08 -34.00
CA ARG A 67 4.21 21.05 -35.24
C ARG A 67 4.99 19.75 -35.45
N GLU A 68 5.37 19.11 -34.34
CA GLU A 68 6.21 17.90 -34.30
C GLU A 68 5.58 16.85 -33.38
N LEU A 69 5.75 15.57 -33.73
CA LEU A 69 5.28 14.42 -32.96
C LEU A 69 6.46 13.47 -32.74
N GLY A 70 7.01 13.50 -31.53
CA GLY A 70 8.10 12.60 -31.14
C GLY A 70 7.74 11.13 -31.38
N ARG A 71 8.65 10.43 -32.08
CA ARG A 71 8.54 9.01 -32.42
C ARG A 71 8.92 8.13 -31.22
N ASN A 72 8.47 6.88 -31.26
CA ASN A 72 8.96 5.84 -30.35
C ASN A 72 10.40 5.44 -30.72
N GLU A 73 11.17 4.98 -29.72
CA GLU A 73 12.46 4.33 -29.93
C GLU A 73 12.31 3.02 -30.73
N ALA A 74 13.40 2.58 -31.36
CA ALA A 74 13.40 1.41 -32.24
C ALA A 74 13.02 0.13 -31.45
N GLY A 75 11.97 -0.55 -31.89
CA GLY A 75 11.46 -1.78 -31.27
C GLY A 75 10.14 -1.62 -30.52
N TYR A 76 9.70 -0.40 -30.22
CA TYR A 76 8.43 -0.14 -29.51
C TYR A 76 7.21 0.04 -30.43
N GLY A 77 7.39 -0.04 -31.75
CA GLY A 77 6.30 -0.07 -32.73
C GLY A 77 5.56 1.27 -32.92
N SER A 78 4.60 1.28 -33.85
CA SER A 78 3.88 2.50 -34.26
C SER A 78 2.75 2.89 -33.32
N ARG A 79 2.60 4.18 -33.04
CA ARG A 79 1.49 4.74 -32.24
C ARG A 79 0.51 5.53 -33.10
N SER A 80 -0.78 5.26 -32.95
CA SER A 80 -1.85 6.12 -33.47
C SER A 80 -2.13 7.28 -32.51
N VAL A 81 -2.15 8.51 -33.03
CA VAL A 81 -2.46 9.73 -32.29
C VAL A 81 -3.59 10.47 -32.99
N THR A 82 -4.73 10.62 -32.33
CA THR A 82 -5.85 11.44 -32.84
C THR A 82 -5.59 12.91 -32.54
N LEU A 83 -5.81 13.76 -33.55
CA LEU A 83 -5.64 15.21 -33.51
C LEU A 83 -6.96 15.88 -33.95
N ASP A 84 -7.27 17.02 -33.32
CA ASP A 84 -8.33 17.91 -33.79
C ASP A 84 -7.69 18.89 -34.80
N VAL A 85 -8.26 18.97 -36.00
CA VAL A 85 -7.82 19.86 -37.09
C VAL A 85 -8.83 20.99 -37.23
N THR A 86 -8.36 22.24 -37.32
CA THR A 86 -9.22 23.39 -37.63
C THR A 86 -8.60 24.19 -38.77
N ALA A 87 -9.35 24.36 -39.85
CA ALA A 87 -8.97 25.20 -40.99
C ALA A 87 -9.45 26.66 -40.78
N GLU A 88 -8.81 27.61 -41.45
CA GLU A 88 -9.11 29.05 -41.31
C GLU A 88 -10.51 29.46 -41.84
N ASP A 89 -11.17 28.59 -42.62
CA ASP A 89 -12.55 28.75 -43.08
C ASP A 89 -13.61 28.30 -42.05
N GLY A 90 -13.18 27.79 -40.89
CA GLY A 90 -14.04 27.35 -39.79
C GLY A 90 -14.40 25.85 -39.81
N TYR A 91 -13.88 25.07 -40.78
CA TYR A 91 -14.03 23.61 -40.77
C TYR A 91 -13.21 22.99 -39.62
N SER A 92 -13.81 22.04 -38.89
CA SER A 92 -13.10 21.25 -37.87
C SER A 92 -13.44 19.76 -37.91
N ASP A 93 -12.42 18.91 -37.80
CA ASP A 93 -12.55 17.45 -37.92
C ASP A 93 -11.46 16.69 -37.12
N ARG A 94 -11.65 15.38 -36.92
CA ARG A 94 -10.77 14.50 -36.14
C ARG A 94 -10.00 13.52 -37.03
N ILE A 95 -8.69 13.74 -37.12
CA ILE A 95 -7.80 12.90 -37.93
C ILE A 95 -6.89 12.08 -37.02
N THR A 96 -6.73 10.79 -37.32
CA THR A 96 -5.79 9.91 -36.61
C THR A 96 -4.53 9.71 -37.43
N VAL A 97 -3.39 10.17 -36.90
CA VAL A 97 -2.08 10.07 -37.52
C VAL A 97 -1.32 8.88 -36.91
N LYS A 98 -0.81 7.97 -37.74
CA LYS A 98 0.00 6.82 -37.32
C LYS A 98 1.48 7.19 -37.39
N VAL A 99 2.14 7.28 -36.24
CA VAL A 99 3.56 7.64 -36.10
C VAL A 99 4.40 6.37 -35.96
N ASN A 100 5.41 6.21 -36.81
CA ASN A 100 6.31 5.05 -36.83
C ASN A 100 7.58 5.27 -35.97
N GLU A 101 8.35 4.22 -35.72
CA GLU A 101 9.57 4.22 -34.89
C GLU A 101 10.83 4.82 -35.56
N ARG A 102 11.89 5.07 -34.78
CA ARG A 102 13.20 5.60 -35.21
C ARG A 102 14.12 4.52 -35.84
N VAL A 103 15.11 4.97 -36.61
CA VAL A 103 16.24 4.18 -37.16
C VAL A 103 17.56 4.84 -36.75
N TYR A 104 18.62 4.05 -36.50
CA TYR A 104 19.97 4.55 -36.16
C TYR A 104 20.80 4.93 -37.39
N SER A 105 21.71 5.89 -37.25
CA SER A 105 22.65 6.29 -38.30
C SER A 105 23.88 5.36 -38.39
N GLY A 106 24.67 5.45 -39.47
CA GLY A 106 25.91 4.67 -39.61
C GLY A 106 26.97 5.01 -38.56
N GLU A 107 27.15 6.30 -38.25
CA GLU A 107 28.09 6.79 -37.24
C GLU A 107 27.67 6.35 -35.82
N GLU A 108 26.37 6.39 -35.52
CA GLU A 108 25.83 5.86 -34.24
C GLU A 108 26.07 4.35 -34.13
N LEU A 109 25.92 3.59 -35.23
CA LEU A 109 26.16 2.14 -35.23
C LEU A 109 27.64 1.80 -35.03
N GLU A 110 28.58 2.62 -35.50
CA GLU A 110 30.01 2.42 -35.22
C GLU A 110 30.30 2.62 -33.73
N GLU A 111 29.81 3.69 -33.09
CA GLU A 111 29.93 3.93 -31.64
C GLU A 111 29.31 2.79 -30.80
N TYR A 112 28.09 2.36 -31.13
CA TYR A 112 27.48 1.19 -30.49
C TYR A 112 28.26 -0.11 -30.76
N SER A 113 28.95 -0.24 -31.89
CA SER A 113 29.75 -1.43 -32.20
C SER A 113 31.03 -1.47 -31.36
N GLU A 114 31.68 -0.34 -31.09
CA GLU A 114 32.87 -0.26 -30.23
C GLU A 114 32.51 -0.61 -28.79
N GLY A 115 31.45 0.00 -28.24
CA GLY A 115 30.95 -0.31 -26.89
C GLY A 115 30.44 -1.75 -26.72
N LEU A 116 30.09 -2.43 -27.81
CA LEU A 116 29.59 -3.81 -27.75
C LEU A 116 30.64 -4.82 -27.30
N ASP A 117 31.93 -4.64 -27.61
CA ASP A 117 32.95 -5.65 -27.27
C ASP A 117 33.10 -5.88 -25.76
N GLU A 118 33.11 -4.81 -24.95
CA GLU A 118 33.24 -4.93 -23.49
C GLU A 118 32.07 -5.69 -22.85
N VAL A 119 30.87 -5.56 -23.42
CA VAL A 119 29.64 -6.17 -22.89
C VAL A 119 29.44 -7.58 -23.44
N LEU A 120 29.69 -7.79 -24.74
CA LEU A 120 29.50 -9.05 -25.46
C LEU A 120 30.32 -10.19 -24.86
N TRP A 121 31.63 -9.99 -24.70
CA TRP A 121 32.52 -11.05 -24.20
C TRP A 121 32.30 -11.38 -22.72
N LYS A 122 31.69 -10.46 -21.97
CA LYS A 122 31.26 -10.71 -20.58
C LYS A 122 29.91 -11.42 -20.50
N ALA A 123 28.97 -11.08 -21.39
CA ALA A 123 27.63 -11.67 -21.40
C ALA A 123 27.62 -13.16 -21.78
N ILE A 124 28.51 -13.59 -22.68
CA ILE A 124 28.55 -15.00 -23.14
C ILE A 124 29.00 -16.00 -22.08
N LEU A 125 29.75 -15.57 -21.06
CA LEU A 125 30.33 -16.48 -20.07
C LEU A 125 29.27 -17.17 -19.21
N GLY A 126 28.14 -16.52 -18.96
CA GLY A 126 27.03 -17.10 -18.20
C GLY A 126 27.45 -17.49 -16.78
N GLU A 127 27.45 -18.80 -16.50
CA GLU A 127 27.88 -19.36 -15.20
C GLU A 127 29.40 -19.62 -15.11
N ASN A 128 30.15 -19.43 -16.20
CA ASN A 128 31.59 -19.73 -16.23
C ASN A 128 32.41 -18.54 -15.70
N GLU A 129 33.41 -18.81 -14.86
CA GLU A 129 34.21 -17.77 -14.20
C GLU A 129 35.16 -17.03 -15.17
N SER A 130 35.63 -17.69 -16.23
CA SER A 130 36.50 -17.09 -17.25
C SER A 130 36.34 -17.76 -18.62
N ALA A 131 36.76 -17.05 -19.67
CA ALA A 131 36.87 -17.61 -21.02
C ALA A 131 37.93 -18.72 -21.14
N SER A 132 38.87 -18.79 -20.18
CA SER A 132 39.91 -19.82 -20.12
C SER A 132 39.51 -21.07 -19.33
N TYR A 133 38.29 -21.15 -18.81
CA TYR A 133 37.83 -22.30 -18.03
C TYR A 133 36.30 -22.47 -18.11
N VAL A 134 35.82 -22.88 -19.29
CA VAL A 134 34.39 -23.01 -19.58
C VAL A 134 33.94 -24.47 -19.45
N THR A 135 33.05 -24.73 -18.49
CA THR A 135 32.52 -26.07 -18.16
C THR A 135 31.00 -26.18 -18.33
N SER A 136 30.30 -25.04 -18.38
CA SER A 136 28.84 -24.90 -18.53
C SER A 136 28.48 -24.25 -19.87
N LYS A 137 27.21 -24.40 -20.28
CA LYS A 137 26.66 -23.83 -21.52
C LYS A 137 27.01 -22.33 -21.62
N LEU A 138 27.53 -21.91 -22.78
CA LEU A 138 27.76 -20.49 -23.08
C LEU A 138 26.43 -19.80 -23.39
N ASN A 139 26.28 -18.57 -22.92
CA ASN A 139 25.09 -17.77 -23.14
C ASN A 139 25.20 -16.99 -24.46
N LEU A 140 25.19 -17.72 -25.57
CA LEU A 140 25.25 -17.15 -26.92
C LEU A 140 23.91 -16.53 -27.30
N THR A 141 23.64 -15.31 -26.82
CA THR A 141 22.38 -14.60 -27.08
C THR A 141 22.36 -13.96 -28.47
N ASP A 142 21.18 -13.93 -29.09
CA ASP A 142 20.96 -13.30 -30.40
C ASP A 142 20.77 -11.77 -30.29
N ARG A 143 20.70 -11.21 -29.07
CA ARG A 143 20.58 -9.77 -28.80
C ARG A 143 21.12 -9.44 -27.39
N ILE A 144 21.60 -8.21 -27.20
CA ILE A 144 22.03 -7.66 -25.89
C ILE A 144 21.24 -6.37 -25.62
N GLU A 145 20.70 -6.23 -24.40
CA GLU A 145 19.98 -5.01 -23.99
C GLU A 145 20.88 -3.77 -24.07
N GLY A 146 20.34 -2.67 -24.59
CA GLY A 146 21.08 -1.41 -24.81
C GLY A 146 21.83 -1.34 -26.15
N PHE A 147 21.91 -2.43 -26.93
CA PHE A 147 22.56 -2.44 -28.24
C PHE A 147 21.58 -2.80 -29.37
N PRO A 148 21.69 -2.17 -30.55
CA PRO A 148 20.71 -2.33 -31.63
C PRO A 148 20.93 -3.58 -32.51
N PHE A 149 21.96 -4.39 -32.26
CA PHE A 149 22.37 -5.48 -33.17
C PHE A 149 21.65 -6.80 -32.88
N ASP A 150 21.27 -7.49 -33.95
CA ASP A 150 20.99 -8.93 -33.92
C ASP A 150 22.31 -9.69 -34.13
N ILE A 151 22.63 -10.61 -33.23
CA ILE A 151 23.91 -11.31 -33.18
C ILE A 151 23.73 -12.75 -33.67
N THR A 152 24.63 -13.23 -34.51
CA THR A 152 24.63 -14.62 -35.01
C THR A 152 25.99 -15.26 -34.75
N TRP A 153 25.98 -16.42 -34.11
CA TRP A 153 27.19 -17.09 -33.65
C TRP A 153 27.69 -18.17 -34.61
N LYS A 154 29.01 -18.24 -34.76
CA LYS A 154 29.74 -19.29 -35.48
C LYS A 154 30.94 -19.76 -34.66
N THR A 155 31.34 -21.00 -34.86
CA THR A 155 32.54 -21.60 -34.26
C THR A 155 33.35 -22.35 -35.31
N ASP A 156 34.65 -22.45 -35.09
CA ASP A 156 35.58 -23.29 -35.83
C ASP A 156 35.44 -24.79 -35.50
N ASN A 157 35.05 -25.16 -34.28
CA ASN A 157 34.76 -26.54 -33.87
C ASN A 157 33.27 -26.78 -33.52
N PRO A 158 32.37 -26.83 -34.54
CA PRO A 158 30.94 -27.07 -34.35
C PRO A 158 30.59 -28.50 -33.92
N ARG A 159 31.58 -29.41 -33.79
CA ARG A 159 31.36 -30.76 -33.26
C ARG A 159 31.23 -30.75 -31.74
N ILE A 160 32.01 -29.89 -31.09
CA ILE A 160 32.07 -29.74 -29.64
C ILE A 160 31.17 -28.62 -29.16
N LEU A 161 31.14 -27.47 -29.83
CA LEU A 161 30.34 -26.31 -29.42
C LEU A 161 29.22 -26.02 -30.42
N GLY A 162 27.97 -26.15 -30.01
CA GLY A 162 26.83 -25.77 -30.85
C GLY A 162 26.67 -24.24 -30.96
N ALA A 163 26.07 -23.76 -32.05
CA ALA A 163 25.74 -22.35 -32.23
C ALA A 163 24.78 -21.79 -31.14
N SER A 164 24.10 -22.66 -30.39
CA SER A 164 23.29 -22.36 -29.21
C SER A 164 24.05 -22.35 -27.87
N GLY A 165 25.40 -22.38 -27.93
CA GLY A 165 26.28 -22.38 -26.76
C GLY A 165 26.36 -23.71 -25.99
N ILE A 166 25.69 -24.75 -26.47
CA ILE A 166 25.69 -26.08 -25.84
C ILE A 166 26.99 -26.82 -26.18
N ILE A 167 27.70 -27.26 -25.14
CA ILE A 167 28.94 -28.03 -25.27
C ILE A 167 28.61 -29.54 -25.25
N ASP A 168 29.00 -30.26 -26.29
CA ASP A 168 28.91 -31.72 -26.34
C ASP A 168 30.00 -32.36 -25.47
N LYS A 169 29.67 -32.56 -24.19
CA LYS A 169 30.55 -33.14 -23.18
C LYS A 169 31.00 -34.58 -23.50
N ALA A 170 30.38 -35.28 -24.45
CA ALA A 170 30.83 -36.60 -24.87
C ALA A 170 32.01 -36.49 -25.86
N LYS A 171 31.89 -35.61 -26.87
CA LYS A 171 32.98 -35.36 -27.84
C LYS A 171 34.13 -34.56 -27.24
N LEU A 172 33.86 -33.62 -26.34
CA LEU A 172 34.91 -32.89 -25.61
C LEU A 172 35.87 -33.87 -24.91
N LYS A 173 35.33 -34.92 -24.30
CA LYS A 173 36.11 -35.98 -23.63
C LYS A 173 36.78 -36.98 -24.57
N GLU A 174 36.39 -37.00 -25.84
CA GLU A 174 37.02 -37.82 -26.89
C GLU A 174 38.22 -37.09 -27.52
N GLU A 175 38.10 -35.78 -27.74
CA GLU A 175 39.17 -34.93 -28.28
C GLU A 175 40.18 -34.45 -27.19
N ASP A 176 39.78 -34.38 -25.92
CA ASP A 176 40.64 -34.07 -24.76
C ASP A 176 40.41 -35.07 -23.60
N PRO A 177 41.09 -36.23 -23.62
CA PRO A 177 40.96 -37.26 -22.58
C PRO A 177 41.74 -36.95 -21.30
N ASP A 178 42.78 -36.10 -21.38
CA ASP A 178 43.66 -35.72 -20.26
C ASP A 178 43.17 -34.46 -19.51
N ASN A 179 42.14 -33.79 -20.06
CA ASN A 179 41.53 -32.56 -19.55
C ASN A 179 42.55 -31.39 -19.48
N GLU A 180 43.31 -31.21 -20.56
CA GLU A 180 44.24 -30.08 -20.74
C GLU A 180 43.52 -28.80 -21.23
N GLY A 181 42.30 -28.92 -21.76
CA GLY A 181 41.45 -27.82 -22.22
C GLY A 181 41.49 -27.63 -23.75
N ILE A 182 40.32 -27.69 -24.41
CA ILE A 182 40.23 -27.43 -25.86
C ILE A 182 39.91 -25.97 -26.12
N GLN A 183 40.83 -25.25 -26.77
CA GLN A 183 40.59 -23.90 -27.27
C GLN A 183 39.75 -23.93 -28.56
N VAL A 184 38.69 -23.12 -28.58
CA VAL A 184 37.70 -22.99 -29.66
C VAL A 184 37.52 -21.51 -29.99
N GLN A 185 37.52 -21.15 -31.27
CA GLN A 185 37.21 -19.79 -31.71
C GLN A 185 35.70 -19.58 -31.84
N LEU A 186 35.22 -18.43 -31.35
CA LEU A 186 33.87 -17.93 -31.54
C LEU A 186 33.89 -16.67 -32.40
N CYS A 187 32.97 -16.59 -33.35
CA CYS A 187 32.74 -15.44 -34.21
C CYS A 187 31.28 -14.98 -34.06
N ALA A 188 31.09 -13.73 -33.63
CA ALA A 188 29.82 -13.06 -33.46
C ALA A 188 29.59 -12.11 -34.65
N THR A 189 28.73 -12.50 -35.59
CA THR A 189 28.22 -11.63 -36.65
C THR A 189 27.13 -10.73 -36.08
N CYS A 190 27.44 -9.46 -35.85
CA CYS A 190 26.50 -8.44 -35.40
C CYS A 190 25.89 -7.75 -36.62
N LYS A 191 24.56 -7.79 -36.77
CA LYS A 191 23.83 -7.26 -37.92
C LYS A 191 22.77 -6.24 -37.48
N TYR A 192 22.71 -5.10 -38.15
CA TYR A 192 21.58 -4.18 -38.09
C TYR A 192 21.27 -3.66 -39.50
N LYS A 193 20.14 -4.10 -40.06
CA LYS A 193 19.78 -3.87 -41.47
C LYS A 193 20.90 -4.33 -42.42
N ASP A 194 21.54 -3.39 -43.13
CA ASP A 194 22.64 -3.65 -44.07
C ASP A 194 24.03 -3.54 -43.41
N TYR A 195 24.11 -2.97 -42.19
CA TYR A 195 25.34 -2.93 -41.40
C TYR A 195 25.64 -4.32 -40.84
N ARG A 196 26.88 -4.77 -41.01
CA ARG A 196 27.37 -6.05 -40.49
C ARG A 196 28.83 -5.92 -40.05
N VAL A 197 29.12 -6.34 -38.83
CA VAL A 197 30.47 -6.47 -38.27
C VAL A 197 30.62 -7.86 -37.66
N ASP A 198 31.73 -8.53 -37.95
CA ASP A 198 32.05 -9.85 -37.40
C ASP A 198 33.16 -9.66 -36.32
N LYS A 199 32.90 -10.08 -35.08
CA LYS A 199 33.82 -9.98 -33.92
C LYS A 199 34.28 -11.37 -33.48
N MET A 200 35.54 -11.53 -33.05
CA MET A 200 36.11 -12.85 -32.75
C MET A 200 36.75 -12.92 -31.35
N ALA A 201 36.60 -14.06 -30.67
CA ALA A 201 37.31 -14.39 -29.42
C ALA A 201 37.61 -15.90 -29.35
N TYR A 202 38.42 -16.29 -28.35
CA TYR A 202 38.77 -17.69 -28.07
C TYR A 202 38.27 -18.08 -26.68
N VAL A 203 37.80 -19.32 -26.56
CA VAL A 203 37.27 -19.90 -25.32
C VAL A 203 37.85 -21.31 -25.12
N GLU A 204 38.15 -21.69 -23.88
CA GLU A 204 38.77 -22.98 -23.53
C GLU A 204 37.79 -23.87 -22.74
N LEU A 205 37.54 -25.08 -23.25
CA LEU A 205 36.46 -25.97 -22.79
C LEU A 205 36.96 -27.12 -21.90
N HIS A 206 36.27 -27.36 -20.77
CA HIS A 206 36.64 -28.31 -19.69
C HIS A 206 35.43 -29.16 -19.22
N SER A 207 35.63 -30.33 -18.58
CA SER A 207 34.56 -31.36 -18.46
C SER A 207 34.20 -31.95 -17.07
N ILE A 208 33.18 -31.42 -16.35
CA ILE A 208 32.50 -32.14 -15.24
C ILE A 208 30.95 -31.85 -15.14
N PRO A 209 30.11 -32.44 -14.23
CA PRO A 209 28.90 -33.14 -14.69
C PRO A 209 27.52 -32.66 -14.17
N LYS A 210 26.52 -32.79 -15.06
CA LYS A 210 25.07 -33.07 -14.85
C LYS A 210 24.32 -32.52 -13.62
N SER A 211 23.38 -31.61 -13.88
CA SER A 211 21.96 -31.79 -13.51
C SER A 211 21.06 -31.11 -14.55
N VAL A 212 19.74 -31.36 -14.54
CA VAL A 212 18.83 -31.17 -15.70
C VAL A 212 17.55 -30.42 -15.32
N ARG A 213 17.14 -29.42 -16.12
CA ARG A 213 15.81 -29.29 -16.80
C ARG A 213 15.59 -27.92 -17.45
N ASP A 214 15.22 -27.94 -18.74
CA ASP A 214 14.77 -26.78 -19.54
C ASP A 214 13.24 -26.72 -19.65
N ILE A 215 12.75 -25.54 -20.01
CA ILE A 215 11.39 -25.15 -20.47
C ILE A 215 11.55 -23.86 -21.32
N THR A 216 10.65 -23.41 -22.20
CA THR A 216 9.39 -23.94 -22.75
C THR A 216 9.38 -23.80 -24.31
N GLU A 217 8.20 -23.67 -24.95
CA GLU A 217 7.97 -23.35 -26.37
C GLU A 217 7.66 -21.85 -26.53
N GLU A 218 8.09 -21.20 -27.62
CA GLU A 218 7.32 -20.06 -28.19
C GLU A 218 7.66 -19.83 -29.68
N SER A 219 6.90 -20.48 -30.57
CA SER A 219 7.18 -20.58 -32.02
C SER A 219 6.13 -19.88 -32.88
N ILE A 220 5.54 -18.78 -32.40
CA ILE A 220 4.41 -18.10 -33.05
C ILE A 220 4.57 -16.58 -32.99
N ASP A 221 5.05 -15.98 -34.09
CA ASP A 221 4.62 -14.64 -34.59
C ASP A 221 5.32 -14.19 -35.90
N LEU A 222 5.88 -15.14 -36.67
CA LEU A 222 6.60 -14.89 -37.94
C LEU A 222 5.72 -14.44 -39.13
N SER A 223 4.43 -14.12 -38.95
CA SER A 223 3.45 -14.13 -40.05
C SER A 223 2.92 -12.78 -40.56
N ILE A 224 3.29 -11.62 -39.97
CA ILE A 224 2.55 -10.35 -40.24
C ILE A 224 3.46 -9.12 -40.46
N LYS A 225 4.61 -9.27 -41.14
CA LYS A 225 5.55 -8.16 -41.44
C LYS A 225 5.95 -8.05 -42.93
N GLU A 226 5.02 -8.24 -43.86
CA GLU A 226 5.31 -8.24 -45.31
C GLU A 226 4.70 -7.09 -46.14
N SER A 227 4.04 -6.08 -45.54
CA SER A 227 3.47 -4.94 -46.29
C SER A 227 3.79 -3.57 -45.69
N ASP A 228 3.71 -2.53 -46.55
CA ASP A 228 3.82 -1.09 -46.28
C ASP A 228 5.23 -0.52 -46.05
N ASN A 229 6.13 -0.89 -46.94
CA ASN A 229 7.42 -0.24 -47.18
C ASN A 229 7.24 1.05 -48.04
N LYS A 230 8.14 2.06 -47.87
CA LYS A 230 8.36 3.30 -48.68
C LYS A 230 7.88 4.69 -48.15
N SER A 231 8.17 5.05 -46.89
CA SER A 231 8.50 6.47 -46.51
C SER A 231 9.08 6.58 -45.09
N GLN A 232 10.23 5.93 -44.83
CA GLN A 232 10.59 5.50 -43.47
C GLN A 232 11.67 6.32 -42.74
N TYR A 233 12.33 7.30 -43.38
CA TYR A 233 13.71 7.68 -43.00
C TYR A 233 13.94 9.08 -42.36
N ASP A 234 12.93 9.93 -42.16
CA ASP A 234 13.11 11.25 -41.48
C ASP A 234 12.76 11.17 -39.98
N HIS A 235 13.36 12.01 -39.13
CA HIS A 235 13.21 11.98 -37.67
C HIS A 235 11.81 12.42 -37.22
N ASP A 236 11.23 13.41 -37.91
CA ASP A 236 9.88 13.92 -37.68
C ASP A 236 9.02 13.72 -38.93
N GLN A 237 7.76 13.33 -38.76
CA GLN A 237 6.81 13.33 -39.88
C GLN A 237 6.29 14.75 -40.07
N LYS A 238 6.82 15.45 -41.07
CA LYS A 238 6.39 16.81 -41.43
C LYS A 238 4.93 16.80 -41.86
N LEU A 239 4.06 17.37 -41.02
CA LEU A 239 2.67 17.64 -41.37
C LEU A 239 2.62 18.74 -42.44
N PRO A 240 1.73 18.66 -43.45
CA PRO A 240 1.66 19.66 -44.50
C PRO A 240 1.17 21.00 -43.92
N GLU A 241 1.96 22.06 -44.07
CA GLU A 241 1.56 23.42 -43.65
C GLU A 241 0.41 23.98 -44.51
N TYR A 242 0.20 23.43 -45.72
CA TYR A 242 -0.81 23.87 -46.68
C TYR A 242 -1.63 22.71 -47.24
N ALA A 243 -2.95 22.86 -47.24
CA ALA A 243 -3.86 22.07 -48.06
C ALA A 243 -4.10 22.82 -49.39
N GLY A 244 -3.22 22.61 -50.37
CA GLY A 244 -3.27 23.31 -51.65
C GLY A 244 -2.77 24.76 -51.56
N LYS A 245 -3.67 25.72 -51.28
CA LYS A 245 -3.36 27.16 -51.16
C LYS A 245 -3.68 27.78 -49.80
N THR A 246 -4.25 27.01 -48.87
CA THR A 246 -4.71 27.50 -47.57
C THR A 246 -3.86 26.91 -46.44
N PRO A 247 -3.36 27.69 -45.48
CA PRO A 247 -2.58 27.16 -44.37
C PRO A 247 -3.47 26.41 -43.36
N VAL A 248 -2.93 25.36 -42.75
CA VAL A 248 -3.67 24.48 -41.79
C VAL A 248 -2.90 24.33 -40.48
N ARG A 249 -3.59 24.20 -39.35
CA ARG A 249 -3.00 24.00 -38.01
C ARG A 249 -3.65 22.82 -37.27
N PHE A 250 -2.83 22.10 -36.50
CA PHE A 250 -3.19 20.87 -35.80
C PHE A 250 -3.08 21.04 -34.28
N TYR A 251 -4.06 20.51 -33.54
CA TYR A 251 -4.11 20.57 -32.07
C TYR A 251 -4.31 19.17 -31.47
N LYS A 252 -3.82 18.96 -30.24
CA LYS A 252 -4.08 17.72 -29.48
C LYS A 252 -5.41 17.79 -28.74
N PRO A 253 -6.26 16.74 -28.76
CA PRO A 253 -7.50 16.70 -28.01
C PRO A 253 -7.25 16.66 -26.50
N SER A 254 -8.10 17.34 -25.73
CA SER A 254 -8.08 17.34 -24.26
C SER A 254 -8.42 15.95 -23.71
N GLU A 255 -7.54 15.40 -22.87
CA GLU A 255 -7.74 14.08 -22.24
C GLU A 255 -8.54 14.15 -20.92
N ASN A 256 -9.11 15.32 -20.56
CA ASN A 256 -10.04 15.51 -19.44
C ASN A 256 -9.56 15.04 -18.05
N LYS A 257 -8.25 14.83 -17.87
CA LYS A 257 -7.63 14.25 -16.65
C LYS A 257 -7.95 15.02 -15.36
N GLY A 258 -8.30 16.30 -15.45
CA GLY A 258 -8.77 17.11 -14.31
C GLY A 258 -9.99 16.53 -13.59
N TRP A 259 -10.91 15.88 -14.32
CA TRP A 259 -12.09 15.24 -13.70
C TRP A 259 -11.73 14.02 -12.86
N ALA A 260 -10.71 13.24 -13.26
CA ALA A 260 -10.22 12.11 -12.47
C ALA A 260 -9.61 12.57 -11.13
N VAL A 261 -8.86 13.68 -11.14
CA VAL A 261 -8.29 14.30 -9.92
C VAL A 261 -9.40 14.74 -8.96
N LEU A 262 -10.46 15.37 -9.48
CA LEU A 262 -11.63 15.77 -8.67
C LEU A 262 -12.37 14.56 -8.09
N PHE A 263 -12.55 13.48 -8.86
CA PHE A 263 -13.20 12.26 -8.39
C PHE A 263 -12.40 11.59 -7.25
N ILE A 264 -11.08 11.48 -7.38
CA ILE A 264 -10.19 10.98 -6.32
C ILE A 264 -10.25 11.86 -5.07
N GLY A 265 -10.36 13.19 -5.23
CA GLY A 265 -10.59 14.14 -4.14
C GLY A 265 -11.89 13.87 -3.36
N ILE A 266 -12.99 13.60 -4.07
CA ILE A 266 -14.29 13.28 -3.45
C ILE A 266 -14.25 11.94 -2.70
N VAL A 267 -13.68 10.89 -3.32
CA VAL A 267 -13.59 9.56 -2.72
C VAL A 267 -12.71 9.57 -1.47
N SER A 268 -11.55 10.24 -1.51
CA SER A 268 -10.65 10.36 -0.36
C SER A 268 -11.27 11.15 0.80
N ALA A 269 -12.03 12.23 0.51
CA ALA A 269 -12.79 12.96 1.53
C ALA A 269 -13.82 12.07 2.25
N PHE A 270 -14.51 11.19 1.51
CA PHE A 270 -15.49 10.25 2.09
C PHE A 270 -14.82 9.16 2.95
N LEU A 271 -13.68 8.62 2.51
CA LEU A 271 -12.90 7.64 3.27
C LEU A 271 -12.39 8.22 4.61
N LEU A 272 -11.87 9.45 4.60
CA LEU A 272 -11.43 10.14 5.82
C LEU A 272 -12.57 10.34 6.82
N MET A 273 -13.80 10.61 6.35
CA MET A 273 -14.98 10.69 7.20
C MET A 273 -15.24 9.35 7.90
N ALA A 274 -15.26 8.24 7.15
CA ALA A 274 -15.49 6.90 7.71
C ALA A 274 -14.43 6.49 8.75
N VAL A 275 -13.15 6.83 8.52
CA VAL A 275 -12.06 6.61 9.49
C VAL A 275 -12.28 7.42 10.78
N SER A 276 -12.80 8.64 10.68
CA SER A 276 -13.05 9.48 11.86
C SER A 276 -14.16 8.95 12.78
N ASP A 277 -15.18 8.29 12.21
CA ASP A 277 -16.24 7.64 13.01
C ASP A 277 -15.74 6.35 13.67
N ARG A 278 -14.87 5.56 13.00
CA ARG A 278 -14.18 4.41 13.63
C ARG A 278 -13.39 4.85 14.86
N LYS A 279 -12.56 5.90 14.74
CA LYS A 279 -11.77 6.46 15.86
C LYS A 279 -12.62 6.93 17.05
N ILE A 280 -13.90 7.28 16.86
CA ILE A 280 -14.82 7.58 17.96
C ILE A 280 -15.38 6.31 18.58
N LYS A 281 -15.80 5.34 17.77
CA LYS A 281 -16.26 4.03 18.25
C LYS A 281 -15.17 3.37 19.11
N ASP A 282 -13.93 3.34 18.62
CA ASP A 282 -12.80 2.73 19.32
C ASP A 282 -12.57 3.40 20.70
N LYS A 283 -12.72 4.72 20.79
CA LYS A 283 -12.64 5.46 22.06
C LYS A 283 -13.78 5.17 23.02
N ALA A 284 -15.02 5.03 22.52
CA ALA A 284 -16.16 4.66 23.34
C ALA A 284 -16.00 3.23 23.90
N GLU A 285 -15.54 2.30 23.05
CA GLU A 285 -15.27 0.92 23.43
C GLU A 285 -14.10 0.82 24.44
N THR A 286 -13.05 1.63 24.26
CA THR A 286 -11.92 1.72 25.20
C THR A 286 -12.36 2.27 26.56
N ARG A 287 -13.18 3.35 26.59
CA ARG A 287 -13.78 3.87 27.85
C ARG A 287 -14.58 2.78 28.56
N LYS A 288 -15.44 2.07 27.83
CA LYS A 288 -16.28 0.99 28.40
C LYS A 288 -15.42 -0.14 28.98
N LYS A 289 -14.41 -0.62 28.23
CA LYS A 289 -13.47 -1.65 28.67
C LYS A 289 -12.70 -1.23 29.94
N GLN A 290 -12.27 0.03 30.02
CA GLN A 290 -11.58 0.54 31.22
C GLN A 290 -12.51 0.64 32.43
N ILE A 291 -13.76 1.12 32.24
CA ILE A 291 -14.77 1.15 33.31
C ILE A 291 -15.05 -0.28 33.84
N GLU A 292 -15.23 -1.25 32.94
CA GLU A 292 -15.51 -2.64 33.34
C GLU A 292 -14.30 -3.32 34.03
N ALA A 293 -13.06 -2.92 33.70
CA ALA A 293 -11.85 -3.39 34.37
C ALA A 293 -11.64 -2.79 35.78
N ASP A 294 -12.14 -1.57 36.04
CA ASP A 294 -12.06 -0.91 37.34
C ASP A 294 -13.16 -1.38 38.32
N TYR A 295 -14.28 -1.91 37.81
CA TYR A 295 -15.43 -2.38 38.61
C TYR A 295 -15.07 -3.27 39.82
N PRO A 296 -14.25 -4.34 39.68
CA PRO A 296 -13.97 -5.24 40.79
C PRO A 296 -13.16 -4.57 41.91
N ASN A 297 -12.33 -3.58 41.57
CA ASN A 297 -11.55 -2.83 42.56
C ASN A 297 -12.46 -1.91 43.37
N ILE A 298 -13.35 -1.16 42.69
CA ILE A 298 -14.34 -0.28 43.34
C ILE A 298 -15.27 -1.08 44.24
N LEU A 299 -15.79 -2.22 43.74
CA LEU A 299 -16.64 -3.12 44.51
C LEU A 299 -15.93 -3.67 45.75
N SER A 300 -14.64 -4.06 45.64
CA SER A 300 -13.85 -4.53 46.79
C SER A 300 -13.57 -3.44 47.84
N GLN A 301 -13.36 -2.19 47.41
CA GLN A 301 -13.21 -1.07 48.32
C GLN A 301 -14.54 -0.76 49.01
N TYR A 302 -15.65 -0.79 48.27
CA TYR A 302 -16.99 -0.58 48.83
C TYR A 302 -17.33 -1.66 49.86
N ALA A 303 -17.09 -2.93 49.54
CA ALA A 303 -17.29 -4.05 50.46
C ALA A 303 -16.50 -3.90 51.75
N LEU A 304 -15.19 -3.62 51.65
CA LEU A 304 -14.34 -3.45 52.82
C LEU A 304 -14.86 -2.35 53.76
N TYR A 305 -15.24 -1.18 53.22
CA TYR A 305 -15.77 -0.09 54.04
C TYR A 305 -17.20 -0.37 54.56
N HIS A 306 -18.03 -1.11 53.81
CA HIS A 306 -19.35 -1.57 54.27
C HIS A 306 -19.24 -2.52 55.47
N THR A 307 -18.35 -3.53 55.39
CA THR A 307 -18.08 -4.45 56.52
C THR A 307 -17.47 -3.74 57.73
N ALA A 308 -16.82 -2.58 57.53
CA ALA A 308 -16.36 -1.71 58.62
C ALA A 308 -17.47 -0.82 59.23
N GLY A 309 -18.74 -1.02 58.84
CA GLY A 309 -19.90 -0.30 59.38
C GLY A 309 -20.09 1.12 58.84
N MET A 310 -19.40 1.51 57.76
CA MET A 310 -19.56 2.84 57.17
C MET A 310 -20.88 2.95 56.38
N ASN A 311 -21.52 4.13 56.42
CA ASN A 311 -22.72 4.37 55.61
C ASN A 311 -22.37 4.60 54.12
N PRO A 312 -23.30 4.35 53.17
CA PRO A 312 -23.04 4.43 51.73
C PRO A 312 -22.39 5.73 51.26
N ARG A 313 -22.82 6.87 51.80
CA ARG A 313 -22.23 8.19 51.54
C ARG A 313 -20.77 8.27 51.99
N ALA A 314 -20.46 7.89 53.23
CA ALA A 314 -19.09 7.91 53.76
C ALA A 314 -18.16 6.97 52.97
N ILE A 315 -18.63 5.77 52.60
CA ILE A 315 -17.90 4.85 51.72
C ILE A 315 -17.54 5.55 50.40
N TRP A 316 -18.51 6.20 49.77
CA TRP A 316 -18.31 6.86 48.48
C TRP A 316 -17.29 8.00 48.55
N TYR A 317 -17.38 8.84 49.59
CA TYR A 317 -16.43 9.94 49.81
C TYR A 317 -15.01 9.41 50.09
N ASN A 318 -14.86 8.34 50.87
CA ASN A 318 -13.56 7.72 51.15
C ASN A 318 -12.93 7.10 49.89
N ILE A 319 -13.71 6.45 49.01
CA ILE A 319 -13.21 5.93 47.74
C ILE A 319 -12.76 7.07 46.82
N CYS A 320 -13.54 8.16 46.73
CA CYS A 320 -13.17 9.34 45.94
C CYS A 320 -11.90 10.03 46.47
N GLY A 321 -11.85 10.34 47.77
CA GLY A 321 -10.70 11.03 48.39
C GLY A 321 -9.41 10.22 48.25
N ARG A 322 -9.47 8.91 48.50
CA ARG A 322 -8.32 8.01 48.31
C ARG A 322 -7.87 7.94 46.85
N TYR A 323 -8.76 8.10 45.87
CA TYR A 323 -8.37 8.20 44.45
C TYR A 323 -7.75 9.56 44.12
N GLU A 324 -8.29 10.66 44.66
CA GLU A 324 -7.76 12.02 44.52
C GLU A 324 -6.31 12.10 45.06
N GLU A 325 -6.06 11.65 46.30
CA GLU A 325 -4.72 11.56 46.91
C GLU A 325 -3.73 10.71 46.09
N ASN A 326 -4.19 9.58 45.54
CA ASN A 326 -3.37 8.69 44.71
C ASN A 326 -3.04 9.28 43.33
N LEU A 327 -3.75 10.33 42.91
CA LEU A 327 -3.50 11.02 41.65
C LEU A 327 -2.41 12.06 41.83
N ASP A 328 -2.50 12.84 42.91
CA ASP A 328 -1.54 13.89 43.26
C ASP A 328 -0.15 13.33 43.63
N LEU A 329 -0.10 12.19 44.34
CA LEU A 329 1.16 11.58 44.79
C LEU A 329 1.90 10.75 43.72
N ALA A 330 1.20 10.24 42.70
CA ALA A 330 1.75 9.19 41.83
C ALA A 330 1.66 9.47 40.31
N GLY A 331 1.13 10.62 39.89
CA GLY A 331 1.05 10.99 38.46
C GLY A 331 0.29 10.00 37.58
N LYS A 332 -0.57 9.17 38.18
CA LYS A 332 -1.24 8.05 37.51
C LYS A 332 -2.25 8.56 36.48
N SER A 333 -2.41 7.80 35.40
CA SER A 333 -3.40 8.08 34.37
C SER A 333 -4.83 8.08 34.95
N ARG A 334 -5.59 9.13 34.63
CA ARG A 334 -6.99 9.28 35.09
C ARG A 334 -7.83 8.09 34.64
N ARG A 335 -8.65 7.57 35.55
CA ARG A 335 -9.48 6.38 35.35
C ARG A 335 -10.96 6.75 35.28
N TYR A 336 -11.58 6.49 34.13
CA TYR A 336 -12.94 6.95 33.84
C TYR A 336 -13.97 6.59 34.93
N ALA A 337 -13.94 5.38 35.50
CA ALA A 337 -14.90 4.99 36.53
C ALA A 337 -14.80 5.86 37.80
N TYR A 338 -13.59 6.20 38.22
CA TYR A 338 -13.33 7.01 39.42
C TYR A 338 -13.64 8.51 39.18
N GLU A 339 -13.36 9.05 37.98
CA GLU A 339 -13.77 10.41 37.61
C GLU A 339 -15.31 10.57 37.65
N GLU A 340 -16.05 9.54 37.23
CA GLU A 340 -17.52 9.53 37.34
C GLU A 340 -17.99 9.44 38.80
N MET A 341 -17.24 8.76 39.69
CA MET A 341 -17.52 8.74 41.14
C MET A 341 -17.26 10.11 41.79
N ILE A 342 -16.15 10.80 41.44
CA ILE A 342 -15.89 12.19 41.88
C ILE A 342 -17.00 13.13 41.41
N THR A 343 -17.44 12.99 40.16
CA THR A 343 -18.56 13.79 39.62
C THR A 343 -19.84 13.56 40.43
N THR A 344 -20.04 12.35 40.96
CA THR A 344 -21.16 12.02 41.85
C THR A 344 -21.02 12.64 43.23
N LYS A 345 -19.80 12.61 43.82
CA LYS A 345 -19.47 13.31 45.08
C LYS A 345 -19.79 14.81 44.95
N LYS A 346 -19.36 15.45 43.87
CA LYS A 346 -19.65 16.87 43.59
C LYS A 346 -21.14 17.16 43.47
N MET A 347 -21.91 16.33 42.76
CA MET A 347 -23.37 16.46 42.71
C MET A 347 -24.03 16.40 44.10
N MET A 348 -23.53 15.55 45.01
CA MET A 348 -24.02 15.48 46.40
C MET A 348 -23.60 16.70 47.24
N GLU A 349 -22.42 17.27 46.99
CA GLU A 349 -21.94 18.52 47.63
C GLU A 349 -22.74 19.74 47.12
N GLU A 350 -23.14 19.74 45.86
CA GLU A 350 -24.03 20.71 45.21
C GLU A 350 -25.52 20.58 45.64
N GLY A 351 -25.84 19.65 46.56
CA GLY A 351 -27.18 19.49 47.14
C GLY A 351 -28.10 18.52 46.40
N CYS A 352 -27.61 17.73 45.44
CA CYS A 352 -28.39 16.66 44.84
C CYS A 352 -28.63 15.52 45.85
N GLY A 353 -29.87 15.02 45.92
CA GLY A 353 -30.22 13.90 46.81
C GLY A 353 -29.45 12.62 46.47
N GLU A 354 -28.95 11.93 47.50
CA GLU A 354 -28.02 10.79 47.41
C GLU A 354 -28.49 9.70 46.44
N LEU A 355 -29.77 9.30 46.52
CA LEU A 355 -30.37 8.30 45.63
C LEU A 355 -30.35 8.71 44.14
N ASN A 356 -30.57 10.00 43.86
CA ASN A 356 -30.59 10.53 42.49
C ASN A 356 -29.17 10.72 41.92
N ALA A 357 -28.22 11.10 42.76
CA ALA A 357 -26.81 11.16 42.39
C ALA A 357 -26.28 9.77 41.99
N TYR A 358 -26.67 8.71 42.74
CA TYR A 358 -26.34 7.33 42.38
C TYR A 358 -26.99 6.87 41.06
N ASP A 359 -28.25 7.21 40.77
CA ASP A 359 -28.89 6.89 39.49
C ASP A 359 -28.18 7.56 38.30
N GLU A 360 -27.83 8.84 38.41
CA GLU A 360 -27.06 9.51 37.36
C GLU A 360 -25.65 8.92 37.20
N PHE A 361 -25.00 8.43 38.27
CA PHE A 361 -23.76 7.67 38.15
C PHE A 361 -23.93 6.40 37.31
N ALA A 362 -24.94 5.57 37.63
CA ALA A 362 -25.25 4.38 36.84
C ALA A 362 -25.55 4.70 35.37
N HIS A 363 -26.24 5.82 35.12
CA HIS A 363 -26.51 6.31 33.77
C HIS A 363 -25.23 6.76 33.04
N ARG A 364 -24.25 7.38 33.70
CA ARG A 364 -22.99 7.84 33.08
C ARG A 364 -21.96 6.72 32.87
N CYS A 365 -21.94 5.70 33.73
CA CYS A 365 -21.10 4.51 33.56
C CYS A 365 -21.57 3.60 32.42
N GLN A 366 -22.86 3.59 32.10
CA GLN A 366 -23.49 2.86 30.99
C GLN A 366 -23.31 1.32 30.95
N SER A 367 -22.58 0.74 31.90
CA SER A 367 -22.41 -0.71 32.06
C SER A 367 -23.50 -1.31 32.96
N ILE A 368 -23.89 -2.55 32.67
CA ILE A 368 -24.93 -3.28 33.42
C ILE A 368 -24.45 -3.57 34.85
N LYS A 369 -23.18 -3.90 35.04
CA LYS A 369 -22.57 -4.19 36.35
C LYS A 369 -22.70 -3.02 37.33
N TYR A 370 -22.42 -1.80 36.85
CA TYR A 370 -22.58 -0.58 37.63
C TYR A 370 -24.05 -0.23 37.91
N ARG A 371 -24.99 -0.56 37.01
CA ARG A 371 -26.44 -0.43 37.27
C ARG A 371 -26.90 -1.36 38.39
N SER A 372 -26.48 -2.63 38.39
CA SER A 372 -26.76 -3.57 39.47
C SER A 372 -26.19 -3.08 40.80
N PHE A 373 -24.90 -2.70 40.82
CA PHE A 373 -24.24 -2.15 42.01
C PHE A 373 -24.97 -0.93 42.58
N VAL A 374 -25.32 0.06 41.75
CA VAL A 374 -26.09 1.23 42.22
C VAL A 374 -27.47 0.85 42.78
N CYS A 375 -28.15 -0.14 42.19
CA CYS A 375 -29.41 -0.63 42.73
C CYS A 375 -29.23 -1.18 44.16
N LEU A 376 -28.16 -1.96 44.39
CA LEU A 376 -27.80 -2.49 45.71
C LEU A 376 -27.43 -1.37 46.70
N VAL A 377 -26.62 -0.40 46.30
CA VAL A 377 -26.27 0.79 47.12
C VAL A 377 -27.51 1.60 47.49
N LYS A 378 -28.43 1.83 46.54
CA LYS A 378 -29.70 2.52 46.83
C LYS A 378 -30.59 1.73 47.78
N GLN A 379 -30.61 0.41 47.69
CA GLN A 379 -31.35 -0.44 48.63
C GLN A 379 -30.76 -0.38 50.04
N SER A 380 -29.43 -0.34 50.21
CA SER A 380 -28.81 -0.22 51.54
C SER A 380 -29.07 1.13 52.21
N VAL A 381 -29.15 2.23 51.44
CA VAL A 381 -29.59 3.55 51.92
C VAL A 381 -31.04 3.51 52.44
N ILE A 382 -31.95 2.80 51.76
CA ILE A 382 -33.38 2.79 52.08
C ILE A 382 -33.73 1.81 53.20
N LYS A 383 -33.13 0.61 53.22
CA LYS A 383 -33.53 -0.50 54.09
C LYS A 383 -32.57 -0.79 55.26
N GLY A 384 -31.38 -0.18 55.26
CA GLY A 384 -30.29 -0.53 56.15
C GLY A 384 -29.57 -1.80 55.67
N GLY A 385 -28.26 -1.73 55.45
CA GLY A 385 -27.47 -2.69 54.66
C GLY A 385 -27.31 -4.13 55.19
N ARG A 386 -28.14 -4.61 56.12
CA ARG A 386 -27.97 -5.93 56.77
C ARG A 386 -28.08 -7.14 55.82
N ASP A 387 -28.88 -7.02 54.76
CA ASP A 387 -28.97 -8.03 53.69
C ASP A 387 -27.97 -7.78 52.54
N LEU A 388 -27.23 -6.66 52.58
CA LEU A 388 -26.31 -6.27 51.50
C LEU A 388 -25.07 -7.15 51.48
N ASP A 389 -24.53 -7.52 52.65
CA ASP A 389 -23.23 -8.18 52.77
C ASP A 389 -23.16 -9.49 51.94
N ASN A 390 -24.13 -10.38 52.11
CA ASN A 390 -24.21 -11.65 51.35
C ASN A 390 -24.29 -11.42 49.83
N ILE A 391 -25.08 -10.44 49.38
CA ILE A 391 -25.27 -10.13 47.95
C ILE A 391 -23.99 -9.51 47.37
N LEU A 392 -23.34 -8.64 48.15
CA LEU A 392 -22.13 -7.93 47.77
C LEU A 392 -20.93 -8.87 47.70
N GLU A 393 -20.80 -9.83 48.62
CA GLU A 393 -19.79 -10.90 48.55
C GLU A 393 -19.97 -11.79 47.31
N GLU A 394 -21.22 -12.14 46.95
CA GLU A 394 -21.48 -12.95 45.75
C GLU A 394 -21.15 -12.20 44.45
N GLU A 395 -21.57 -10.93 44.34
CA GLU A 395 -21.20 -10.02 43.24
C GLU A 395 -19.68 -9.82 43.17
N LEU A 396 -19.00 -9.61 44.30
CA LEU A 396 -17.55 -9.44 44.38
C LEU A 396 -16.81 -10.71 43.93
N GLY A 397 -17.25 -11.88 44.39
CA GLY A 397 -16.70 -13.17 43.96
C GLY A 397 -16.94 -13.45 42.47
N LYS A 398 -18.05 -12.96 41.88
CA LYS A 398 -18.28 -12.98 40.42
C LYS A 398 -17.34 -11.99 39.70
N ALA A 399 -17.28 -10.74 40.15
CA ALA A 399 -16.47 -9.68 39.55
C ALA A 399 -14.96 -10.00 39.57
N GLN A 400 -14.46 -10.62 40.64
CA GLN A 400 -13.06 -11.07 40.73
C GLN A 400 -12.77 -12.27 39.82
N ARG A 401 -13.70 -13.23 39.69
CA ARG A 401 -13.57 -14.33 38.71
C ARG A 401 -13.55 -13.81 37.28
N ASP A 402 -14.45 -12.88 36.93
CA ASP A 402 -14.46 -12.21 35.64
C ASP A 402 -13.15 -11.47 35.35
N LYS A 403 -12.61 -10.74 36.35
CA LYS A 403 -11.32 -10.05 36.25
C LYS A 403 -10.18 -11.02 35.96
N ASN A 404 -10.10 -12.11 36.72
CA ASN A 404 -9.05 -13.11 36.58
C ASN A 404 -9.16 -13.84 35.22
N ASN A 405 -10.38 -14.14 34.76
CA ASN A 405 -10.61 -14.68 33.42
C ASN A 405 -10.22 -13.68 32.31
N THR A 406 -10.54 -12.39 32.47
CA THR A 406 -10.16 -11.34 31.52
C THR A 406 -8.63 -11.19 31.44
N VAL A 407 -7.93 -11.22 32.57
CA VAL A 407 -6.45 -11.18 32.61
C VAL A 407 -5.86 -12.42 31.91
N ARG A 408 -6.44 -13.61 32.12
CA ARG A 408 -6.04 -14.85 31.41
C ARG A 408 -6.30 -14.78 29.91
N MET A 409 -7.45 -14.27 29.48
CA MET A 409 -7.74 -14.04 28.06
C MET A 409 -6.79 -13.02 27.45
N GLN A 410 -6.46 -11.93 28.15
CA GLN A 410 -5.49 -10.95 27.67
C GLN A 410 -4.07 -11.51 27.59
N ALA A 411 -3.68 -12.43 28.48
CA ALA A 411 -2.41 -13.16 28.37
C ALA A 411 -2.39 -14.04 27.10
N SER A 412 -3.47 -14.78 26.82
CA SER A 412 -3.61 -15.61 25.61
C SER A 412 -3.72 -14.77 24.31
N GLU A 413 -4.39 -13.62 24.35
CA GLU A 413 -4.41 -12.66 23.23
C GLU A 413 -3.03 -12.03 23.00
N ALA A 414 -2.24 -11.77 24.05
CA ALA A 414 -0.87 -11.26 23.93
C ALA A 414 0.05 -12.31 23.32
N GLU A 415 -0.05 -13.56 23.77
CA GLU A 415 0.63 -14.73 23.17
C GLU A 415 0.27 -14.87 21.68
N THR A 416 -1.01 -14.79 21.33
CA THR A 416 -1.47 -14.83 19.94
C THR A 416 -0.99 -13.63 19.11
N LYS A 417 -0.89 -12.44 19.71
CA LYS A 417 -0.33 -11.25 19.05
C LYS A 417 1.19 -11.33 18.83
N LEU A 418 1.91 -12.10 19.63
CA LEU A 418 3.33 -12.39 19.41
C LEU A 418 3.54 -13.41 18.26
N LEU A 419 2.57 -14.31 18.04
CA LEU A 419 2.60 -15.24 16.90
C LEU A 419 2.34 -14.56 15.53
N LEU A 420 1.57 -13.47 15.48
CA LEU A 420 1.22 -12.81 14.21
C LEU A 420 2.45 -12.25 13.46
N PRO A 421 3.42 -11.56 14.09
CA PRO A 421 4.70 -11.22 13.49
C PRO A 421 5.51 -12.44 13.00
N MET A 422 5.47 -13.56 13.72
CA MET A 422 6.16 -14.79 13.30
C MET A 422 5.55 -15.37 12.02
N PHE A 423 4.21 -15.42 11.91
CA PHE A 423 3.55 -15.83 10.67
C PHE A 423 3.83 -14.87 9.50
N MET A 424 3.87 -13.56 9.76
CA MET A 424 4.24 -12.57 8.73
C MET A 424 5.67 -12.77 8.22
N MET A 425 6.65 -13.01 9.10
CA MET A 425 8.02 -13.36 8.68
C MET A 425 8.07 -14.67 7.91
N LEU A 426 7.36 -15.71 8.37
CA LEU A 426 7.30 -17.00 7.68
C LEU A 426 6.73 -16.86 6.26
N ILE A 427 5.63 -16.14 6.09
CA ILE A 427 5.04 -15.85 4.76
C ILE A 427 6.02 -15.07 3.89
N THR A 428 6.76 -14.11 4.45
CA THR A 428 7.75 -13.32 3.72
C THR A 428 8.92 -14.19 3.24
N VAL A 429 9.45 -15.07 4.09
CA VAL A 429 10.52 -16.02 3.73
C VAL A 429 10.03 -17.02 2.68
N ILE A 430 8.81 -17.57 2.83
CA ILE A 430 8.20 -18.43 1.83
C ILE A 430 8.03 -17.68 0.50
N ALA A 431 7.58 -16.43 0.51
CA ALA A 431 7.44 -15.63 -0.71
C ALA A 431 8.79 -15.40 -1.41
N ILE A 432 9.86 -15.10 -0.66
CA ILE A 432 11.22 -14.93 -1.20
C ILE A 432 11.74 -16.22 -1.88
N VAL A 433 11.38 -17.40 -1.38
CA VAL A 433 11.81 -18.69 -1.97
C VAL A 433 10.88 -19.14 -3.11
N VAL A 434 9.58 -19.01 -2.93
CA VAL A 434 8.55 -19.56 -3.82
C VAL A 434 8.28 -18.68 -5.04
N ILE A 435 8.37 -17.35 -4.92
CA ILE A 435 8.12 -16.46 -6.07
C ILE A 435 9.17 -16.67 -7.17
N PRO A 436 10.50 -16.68 -6.90
CA PRO A 436 11.50 -17.00 -7.92
C PRO A 436 11.32 -18.42 -8.49
N ALA A 437 11.02 -19.41 -7.64
CA ALA A 437 10.81 -20.79 -8.08
C ALA A 437 9.59 -20.95 -9.01
N PHE A 438 8.49 -20.23 -8.76
CA PHE A 438 7.31 -20.24 -9.65
C PHE A 438 7.50 -19.42 -10.92
N ILE A 439 8.28 -18.34 -10.89
CA ILE A 439 8.63 -17.58 -12.09
C ILE A 439 9.55 -18.43 -12.99
N GLY A 440 10.54 -19.12 -12.40
CA GLY A 440 11.42 -20.07 -13.09
C GLY A 440 10.78 -21.44 -13.44
N LEU A 441 9.47 -21.60 -13.24
CA LEU A 441 8.67 -22.76 -13.68
C LEU A 441 7.58 -22.37 -14.69
N LYS A 442 7.61 -21.13 -15.18
CA LYS A 442 6.61 -20.55 -16.11
C LYS A 442 7.20 -19.81 -17.31
N GLY A 443 8.52 -19.77 -17.43
CA GLY A 443 9.26 -19.63 -18.67
C GLY A 443 9.98 -20.94 -18.95
#